data_AF-A0A662G183-F1
#
_entry.id   AF-A0A662G183-F1
#
_cell.length_a   1.000
_cell.length_b   1.000
_cell.length_c   1.000
_cell.angle_alpha   90.00
_cell.angle_beta   90.00
_cell.angle_gamma   90.00
#
_symmetry.space_group_name_H-M   'P 1'
#
loop_
_entity.id
_entity.type
_entity.pdbx_description
1 polymer ?
#
loop_
_entity_poly.entity_id
_entity_poly.type
_entity_poly.pdbx_seq_one_letter_code
_entity_poly.pdbx_strand_id
1 'polypeptide(L)'
;MVGRNSMMKVLRKILNRHPSILDAIQLKIVNFTELARFLREEVELEIGRRISIDAIRMGLMRYMEKLTSYTSIQENKIMKVLADSSIELKSDIVVATFDEKSLWVAIPKIINNIG
;
A
#
# COMPACT_ATOMS: atom_id res chain seq x y z
N MET A 1 14.43 9.35 -27.76
CA MET A 1 14.26 10.03 -26.46
C MET A 1 13.05 9.42 -25.76
N VAL A 2 13.22 8.59 -24.73
CA VAL A 2 12.06 8.03 -24.01
C VAL A 2 11.50 9.12 -23.10
N GLY A 3 10.27 9.55 -23.40
CA GLY A 3 9.61 10.63 -22.70
C GLY A 3 9.53 10.34 -21.19
N ARG A 4 9.78 11.36 -20.38
CA ARG A 4 9.65 11.36 -18.90
C ARG A 4 8.36 10.69 -18.41
N ASN A 5 7.27 10.84 -19.18
CA ASN A 5 5.96 10.27 -18.85
C ASN A 5 5.89 8.74 -19.01
N SER A 6 6.73 8.14 -19.86
CA SER A 6 6.71 6.68 -20.11
C SER A 6 7.27 5.90 -18.93
N MET A 7 8.44 6.29 -18.40
CA MET A 7 9.10 5.56 -17.31
C MET A 7 8.25 5.61 -16.02
N MET A 8 7.71 6.77 -15.68
CA MET A 8 6.86 6.95 -14.50
C MET A 8 5.56 6.15 -14.62
N LYS A 9 4.95 6.12 -15.81
CA LYS A 9 3.72 5.35 -16.07
C LYS A 9 3.97 3.85 -15.95
N VAL A 10 5.10 3.37 -16.50
CA VAL A 10 5.51 1.97 -16.40
C VAL A 10 5.78 1.58 -14.95
N LEU A 11 6.59 2.37 -14.22
CA LEU A 11 6.85 2.09 -12.79
C LEU A 11 5.57 2.08 -11.97
N ARG A 12 4.64 3.01 -12.21
CA ARG A 12 3.34 3.02 -11.53
C ARG A 12 2.55 1.74 -11.82
N LYS A 13 2.51 1.32 -13.08
CA LYS A 13 1.81 0.09 -13.50
C LYS A 13 2.42 -1.14 -12.82
N ILE A 14 3.75 -1.25 -12.80
CA ILE A 14 4.49 -2.35 -12.17
C ILE A 14 4.27 -2.35 -10.66
N LEU A 15 4.51 -1.22 -9.98
CA LEU A 15 4.39 -1.14 -8.52
C LEU A 15 2.95 -1.39 -8.04
N ASN A 16 1.93 -1.00 -8.81
CA ASN A 16 0.54 -1.32 -8.48
C ASN A 16 0.22 -2.82 -8.52
N ARG A 17 1.04 -3.64 -9.20
CA ARG A 17 0.94 -5.11 -9.16
C ARG A 17 1.63 -5.71 -7.92
N HIS A 18 2.44 -4.91 -7.21
CA HIS A 18 3.22 -5.33 -6.05
C HIS A 18 2.87 -4.48 -4.81
N PRO A 19 1.67 -4.64 -4.20
CA PRO A 19 1.24 -3.84 -3.05
C PRO A 19 2.22 -3.88 -1.87
N SER A 20 2.79 -5.05 -1.56
CA SER A 20 3.79 -5.20 -0.48
C SER A 20 5.07 -4.38 -0.71
N ILE A 21 5.49 -4.21 -1.97
CA ILE A 21 6.62 -3.35 -2.32
C ILE A 21 6.22 -1.88 -2.15
N LEU A 22 5.00 -1.49 -2.53
CA LEU A 22 4.50 -0.14 -2.30
C LEU A 22 4.45 0.21 -0.82
N ASP A 23 4.01 -0.71 0.03
CA ASP A 23 3.99 -0.52 1.49
C ASP A 23 5.41 -0.36 2.03
N ALA A 24 6.35 -1.22 1.63
CA ALA A 24 7.75 -1.13 2.04
C ALA A 24 8.42 0.18 1.56
N ILE A 25 8.09 0.65 0.34
CA ILE A 25 8.53 1.95 -0.17
C ILE A 25 7.98 3.07 0.72
N GLN A 26 6.69 3.05 1.07
CA GLN A 26 6.07 4.08 1.92
C GLN A 26 6.69 4.12 3.33
N LEU A 27 6.99 2.96 3.89
CA LEU A 27 7.70 2.81 5.16
C LEU A 27 9.18 3.23 5.10
N LYS A 28 9.71 3.58 3.92
CA LYS A 28 11.12 3.94 3.68
C LYS A 28 12.12 2.85 4.07
N ILE A 29 11.71 1.58 4.03
CA ILE A 29 12.54 0.42 4.42
C ILE A 29 13.15 -0.33 3.22
N VAL A 30 13.12 0.26 2.03
CA VAL A 30 13.57 -0.39 0.78
C VAL A 30 14.90 0.19 0.29
N ASN A 31 15.83 -0.69 -0.06
CA ASN A 31 17.01 -0.32 -0.83
C ASN A 31 16.63 -0.15 -2.32
N PHE A 32 16.60 1.09 -2.80
CA PHE A 32 16.22 1.40 -4.18
C PHE A 32 17.14 0.82 -5.25
N THR A 33 18.41 0.58 -4.92
CA THR A 33 19.34 -0.05 -5.87
C THR A 33 18.99 -1.52 -6.06
N GLU A 34 18.72 -2.26 -4.99
CA GLU A 34 18.28 -3.66 -5.09
C GLU A 34 16.89 -3.78 -5.70
N LEU A 35 15.96 -2.90 -5.32
CA LEU A 35 14.63 -2.87 -5.93
C LEU A 35 14.72 -2.60 -7.44
N ALA A 36 15.60 -1.71 -7.88
CA ALA A 36 15.81 -1.44 -9.30
C ALA A 36 16.38 -2.65 -10.06
N ARG A 37 17.24 -3.46 -9.42
CA ARG A 37 17.72 -4.72 -10.01
C ARG A 37 16.60 -5.75 -10.11
N PHE A 38 15.83 -5.90 -9.04
CA PHE A 38 14.69 -6.80 -8.97
C PHE A 38 13.64 -6.49 -10.05
N LEU A 39 13.27 -5.21 -10.23
CA LEU A 39 12.26 -4.79 -11.20
C LEU A 39 12.79 -4.67 -12.64
N ARG A 40 14.09 -4.84 -12.86
CA ARG A 40 14.73 -4.52 -14.15
C ARG A 40 14.10 -5.28 -15.31
N GLU A 41 13.93 -6.58 -15.16
CA GLU A 41 13.39 -7.42 -16.22
C GLU A 41 11.95 -7.01 -16.59
N GLU A 42 11.08 -6.83 -15.59
CA GLU A 42 9.70 -6.39 -15.81
C GLU A 42 9.63 -5.00 -16.47
N VAL A 43 10.51 -4.08 -16.07
CA VAL A 43 10.63 -2.74 -16.67
C VAL A 43 11.08 -2.82 -18.13
N GLU A 44 12.11 -3.62 -18.42
CA GLU A 44 12.64 -3.77 -19.78
C GLU A 44 11.61 -4.42 -20.72
N LEU A 45 10.82 -5.38 -20.20
CA LEU A 45 9.70 -6.00 -20.92
C LEU A 45 8.59 -5.00 -21.25
N GLU A 46 8.15 -4.19 -20.27
CA GLU A 46 7.07 -3.21 -20.49
C GLU A 46 7.51 -2.04 -21.40
N ILE A 47 8.79 -1.67 -21.40
CA ILE A 47 9.32 -0.58 -22.26
C ILE A 47 9.77 -1.11 -23.64
N GLY A 48 10.09 -2.39 -23.75
CA GLY A 48 10.56 -3.01 -24.99
C GLY A 48 12.03 -2.69 -25.33
N ARG A 49 12.85 -2.32 -24.34
CA ARG A 49 14.29 -2.09 -24.53
C ARG A 49 15.06 -2.21 -23.21
N ARG A 50 16.39 -2.38 -23.31
CA ARG A 50 17.29 -2.34 -22.15
C ARG A 50 17.25 -0.99 -21.44
N ILE A 51 17.24 -1.02 -20.11
CA ILE A 51 17.22 0.17 -19.26
C ILE A 51 18.30 -0.01 -18.18
N SER A 52 19.06 1.05 -17.91
CA SER A 52 20.07 1.02 -16.85
C SER A 52 19.42 0.98 -15.47
N ILE A 53 20.07 0.28 -14.53
CA ILE A 53 19.63 0.23 -13.12
C ILE A 53 19.49 1.66 -12.55
N ASP A 54 20.42 2.56 -12.89
CA ASP A 54 20.35 3.97 -12.45
C ASP A 54 19.13 4.71 -12.95
N ALA A 55 18.69 4.46 -14.20
CA ALA A 55 17.48 5.09 -14.73
C ALA A 55 16.23 4.62 -13.98
N ILE A 56 16.17 3.33 -13.61
CA ILE A 56 15.10 2.73 -12.81
C ILE A 56 15.12 3.31 -11.40
N ARG A 57 16.29 3.30 -10.74
CA ARG A 57 16.52 3.87 -9.40
C ARG A 57 16.05 5.32 -9.32
N MET A 58 16.47 6.15 -10.27
CA MET A 58 16.06 7.56 -10.35
C MET A 58 14.56 7.70 -10.61
N GLY A 59 13.95 6.78 -11.37
CA GLY A 59 12.50 6.73 -11.54
C GLY A 59 11.76 6.41 -10.25
N LEU A 60 12.23 5.43 -9.49
CA LEU A 60 11.67 5.03 -8.19
C LEU A 60 11.76 6.15 -7.16
N MET A 61 12.92 6.81 -7.04
CA MET A 61 13.08 7.97 -6.14
C MET A 61 12.09 9.09 -6.46
N ARG A 62 11.96 9.44 -7.75
CA ARG A 62 10.96 10.43 -8.20
C ARG A 62 9.52 9.99 -7.97
N TYR A 63 9.24 8.69 -8.05
CA TYR A 63 7.92 8.14 -7.74
C TYR A 63 7.60 8.31 -6.26
N MET A 64 8.55 8.00 -5.38
CA MET A 64 8.41 8.19 -3.94
C MET A 64 8.15 9.65 -3.59
N GLU A 65 8.95 10.59 -4.11
CA GLU A 65 8.74 12.03 -3.87
C GLU A 65 7.30 12.45 -4.16
N LYS A 66 6.72 11.96 -5.26
CA LYS A 66 5.32 12.20 -5.61
C LYS A 66 4.35 11.47 -4.69
N LEU A 67 4.64 10.23 -4.30
CA LEU A 67 3.75 9.40 -3.48
C LEU A 67 3.56 9.98 -2.07
N THR A 68 4.63 10.50 -1.45
CA THR A 68 4.57 11.14 -0.12
C THR A 68 3.61 12.32 -0.03
N SER A 69 3.29 12.98 -1.15
CA SER A 69 2.27 14.04 -1.17
C SER A 69 0.82 13.54 -1.24
N TYR A 70 0.58 12.24 -1.46
CA TYR A 70 -0.76 11.67 -1.68
C TYR A 70 -1.25 10.70 -0.59
N THR A 71 -0.35 10.02 0.13
CA THR A 71 -0.71 8.88 0.99
C THR A 71 -1.62 9.25 2.17
N SER A 72 -1.41 10.39 2.84
CA SER A 72 -2.20 10.77 4.02
C SER A 72 -3.69 11.03 3.72
N ILE A 73 -4.03 11.33 2.46
CA ILE A 73 -5.40 11.64 2.04
C ILE A 73 -6.18 10.36 1.67
N GLN A 74 -5.49 9.31 1.22
CA GLN A 74 -6.13 8.09 0.72
C GLN A 74 -6.43 7.08 1.83
N GLU A 75 -5.53 6.91 2.80
CA GLU A 75 -5.78 6.02 3.94
C GLU A 75 -7.02 6.43 4.73
N ASN A 76 -7.18 7.74 4.99
CA ASN A 76 -8.36 8.26 5.69
C ASN A 76 -9.67 8.03 4.91
N LYS A 77 -9.63 8.08 3.58
CA LYS A 77 -10.81 7.78 2.75
C LYS A 77 -11.14 6.30 2.73
N ILE A 78 -10.13 5.43 2.65
CA ILE A 78 -10.34 3.98 2.69
C ILE A 78 -10.88 3.58 4.06
N MET A 79 -10.28 4.07 5.15
CA MET A 79 -10.77 3.85 6.50
C MET A 79 -12.19 4.36 6.70
N LYS A 80 -12.53 5.52 6.14
CA LYS A 80 -13.89 6.04 6.17
C LYS A 80 -14.87 5.14 5.41
N VAL A 81 -14.52 4.70 4.20
CA VAL A 81 -15.36 3.78 3.43
C VAL A 81 -15.52 2.44 4.15
N LEU A 82 -14.46 1.90 4.75
CA LEU A 82 -14.53 0.68 5.56
C LEU A 82 -15.38 0.87 6.83
N ALA A 83 -15.29 2.03 7.49
CA ALA A 83 -16.09 2.36 8.66
C ALA A 83 -17.57 2.58 8.31
N ASP A 84 -17.86 3.18 7.16
CA ASP A 84 -19.21 3.47 6.67
C ASP A 84 -19.85 2.23 5.98
N SER A 85 -19.08 1.16 5.73
CA SER A 85 -19.58 -0.08 5.13
C SER A 85 -20.01 -1.08 6.20
N SER A 86 -21.23 -1.61 6.09
CA SER A 86 -21.66 -2.76 6.90
C SER A 86 -21.01 -4.02 6.33
N ILE A 87 -19.95 -4.50 6.99
CA ILE A 87 -19.33 -5.79 6.66
C ILE A 87 -20.24 -6.90 7.21
N GLU A 88 -20.98 -7.56 6.32
CA GLU A 88 -21.67 -8.81 6.64
C GLU A 88 -20.66 -9.96 6.49
N LEU A 89 -19.93 -10.22 7.58
CA LEU A 89 -19.00 -11.35 7.68
C LEU A 89 -19.80 -12.64 7.75
N LYS A 90 -19.74 -13.46 6.70
CA LYS A 90 -20.24 -14.84 6.69
C LYS A 90 -19.29 -15.76 7.48
N SER A 91 -19.01 -15.39 8.73
CA SER A 91 -18.06 -16.02 9.65
C SER A 91 -18.55 -15.81 11.07
N ASP A 92 -18.73 -16.88 11.83
CA ASP A 92 -19.21 -16.89 13.22
C ASP A 92 -18.21 -16.32 14.25
N ILE A 93 -17.16 -15.61 13.79
CA ILE A 93 -16.07 -15.13 14.64
C ILE A 93 -15.88 -13.63 14.42
N VAL A 94 -16.08 -12.88 15.51
CA VAL A 94 -15.77 -11.45 15.61
C VAL A 94 -14.69 -11.28 16.68
N VAL A 95 -13.62 -10.54 16.37
CA VAL A 95 -12.54 -10.21 17.31
C VAL A 95 -12.57 -8.71 17.58
N ALA A 96 -12.77 -8.34 18.85
CA ALA A 96 -12.72 -6.97 19.32
C ALA A 96 -11.67 -6.83 20.43
N THR A 97 -10.87 -5.78 20.37
CA THR A 97 -9.79 -5.51 21.33
C THR A 97 -10.14 -4.27 22.15
N PHE A 98 -10.07 -4.41 23.48
CA PHE A 98 -10.37 -3.34 24.43
C PHE A 98 -9.21 -3.19 25.41
N ASP A 99 -9.06 -2.01 26.01
CA ASP A 99 -8.24 -1.91 27.21
C ASP A 99 -8.92 -2.62 28.39
N GLU A 100 -8.12 -3.18 29.29
CA GLU A 100 -8.59 -4.02 30.39
C GLU A 100 -9.66 -3.35 31.25
N LYS A 101 -9.55 -2.03 31.48
CA LYS A 101 -10.48 -1.30 32.35
C LYS A 101 -11.82 -1.06 31.65
N SER A 102 -11.79 -0.72 30.36
CA SER A 102 -13.02 -0.52 29.57
C SER A 102 -13.75 -1.83 29.28
N LEU A 103 -13.02 -2.95 29.18
CA LEU A 103 -13.61 -4.27 28.98
C LEU A 103 -14.54 -4.66 30.13
N TRP A 104 -14.10 -4.48 31.39
CA TRP A 104 -14.92 -4.83 32.56
C TRP A 104 -16.23 -4.04 32.64
N VAL A 105 -16.24 -2.80 32.11
CA VAL A 105 -17.44 -1.96 32.05
C VAL A 105 -18.37 -2.35 30.89
N ALA A 106 -17.80 -2.83 29.79
CA ALA A 106 -18.53 -3.15 28.55
C ALA A 106 -19.09 -4.58 28.53
N ILE A 107 -18.42 -5.55 29.18
CA ILE A 107 -18.82 -6.98 29.20
C ILE A 107 -20.30 -7.17 29.57
N PRO A 108 -20.83 -6.58 30.66
CA PRO A 108 -22.23 -6.79 31.04
C PRO A 108 -23.23 -6.28 29.99
N LYS A 109 -22.87 -5.20 29.26
CA LYS A 109 -23.72 -4.62 28.22
C LYS A 109 -23.72 -5.44 26.93
N ILE A 110 -22.59 -6.08 26.62
CA ILE A 110 -22.43 -6.94 25.44
C ILE A 110 -23.18 -8.25 25.67
N ILE A 111 -23.04 -8.86 26.86
CA ILE A 111 -23.72 -10.12 27.20
C ILE A 111 -25.25 -9.96 27.18
N ASN A 112 -25.79 -8.84 27.67
CA ASN A 112 -27.23 -8.60 27.71
C ASN A 112 -27.88 -8.34 26.33
N ASN A 113 -27.09 -8.08 25.29
CA ASN A 113 -27.58 -7.85 23.91
C ASN A 113 -27.36 -9.05 22.98
N ILE A 114 -26.80 -10.15 23.49
CA ILE A 114 -26.58 -11.41 22.74
C ILE A 114 -27.62 -12.49 23.16
N GLY A 115 -28.70 -12.08 23.84
CA GLY A 115 -29.87 -12.90 24.16
C GLY A 115 -31.07 -12.56 23.28
#